data_AF-A0A6A3XGG7-F1
#
_entry.id   AF-A0A6A3XGG7-F1
#
_cell.length_a   1.000
_cell.length_b   1.000
_cell.length_c   1.000
_cell.angle_alpha   90.00
_cell.angle_beta   90.00
_cell.angle_gamma   90.00
#
_symmetry.space_group_name_H-M   'P 1'
#
loop_
_entity.id
_entity.type
_entity.pdbx_description
1 polymer ?
#
loop_
_entity_poly.entity_id
_entity_poly.type
_entity_poly.pdbx_seq_one_letter_code
_entity_poly.pdbx_strand_id
1 'polypeptide(L)'
;MSDDALDSHQRLPASVVLAKTCSVWARDLARERLVADESSQRSTMKLSRARKRVARCRNGHHEAACFLHERIDPVSLLSAIFAFSGLVFVVRPSFLFASESTVASWDAVGAALLGALGQVFVFITVRRLQGVHALVIVHYFILSSAVVALGWVLTVQKTFVVPSGFAEWRAIVGCGLFTFLGQMFLTRGFQLEKAGIASVMRYFDVVFVFIWDSALLKERINHWSIVGAAMIVSSAVVIAVRKMKQRV
;
A
#
# COMPACT_ATOMS: atom_id res chain seq x y z
N MET A 1 -35.20 -35.61 -38.01
CA MET A 1 -34.60 -36.61 -37.10
C MET A 1 -33.14 -36.78 -37.47
N SER A 2 -32.31 -35.83 -37.05
CA SER A 2 -30.83 -35.84 -37.01
C SER A 2 -30.42 -34.41 -36.65
N ASP A 3 -30.31 -34.10 -35.36
CA ASP A 3 -29.64 -32.90 -34.82
C ASP A 3 -29.32 -33.19 -33.34
N ASP A 4 -28.27 -33.98 -33.12
CA ASP A 4 -27.63 -34.16 -31.81
C ASP A 4 -26.12 -34.05 -32.02
N ALA A 5 -25.61 -32.82 -32.17
CA ALA A 5 -24.20 -32.50 -32.03
C ALA A 5 -23.99 -30.99 -31.97
N LEU A 6 -23.93 -30.43 -30.76
CA LEU A 6 -23.03 -29.35 -30.30
C LEU A 6 -23.69 -28.61 -29.12
N ASP A 7 -23.34 -28.96 -27.89
CA ASP A 7 -22.82 -28.00 -26.91
C ASP A 7 -22.28 -28.73 -25.69
N SER A 8 -21.09 -29.30 -25.83
CA SER A 8 -20.24 -29.70 -24.72
C SER A 8 -19.16 -28.64 -24.55
N HIS A 9 -19.52 -27.46 -24.03
CA HIS A 9 -18.55 -26.46 -23.59
C HIS A 9 -17.77 -27.00 -22.38
N GLN A 10 -16.69 -27.69 -22.73
CA GLN A 10 -15.73 -28.38 -21.89
C GLN A 10 -15.12 -27.42 -20.86
N ARG A 11 -15.47 -27.61 -19.58
CA ARG A 11 -14.76 -26.98 -18.45
C ARG A 11 -13.31 -27.49 -18.46
N LEU A 12 -12.39 -26.65 -18.92
CA LEU A 12 -10.97 -26.97 -18.91
C LEU A 12 -10.49 -27.16 -17.45
N PRO A 13 -9.70 -28.21 -17.17
CA PRO A 13 -9.20 -28.48 -15.82
C PRO A 13 -8.27 -27.36 -15.34
N ALA A 14 -8.25 -27.09 -14.03
CA ALA A 14 -7.49 -26.00 -13.40
C ALA A 14 -5.99 -26.01 -13.74
N SER A 15 -5.43 -27.19 -14.07
CA SER A 15 -4.05 -27.34 -14.56
C SER A 15 -3.78 -26.61 -15.87
N VAL A 16 -4.77 -26.52 -16.77
CA VAL A 16 -4.64 -25.83 -18.08
C VAL A 16 -4.70 -24.31 -17.91
N VAL A 17 -5.48 -23.82 -16.94
CA VAL A 17 -5.53 -22.39 -16.57
C VAL A 17 -4.20 -21.97 -15.94
N LEU A 18 -3.66 -22.76 -15.01
CA LEU A 18 -2.34 -22.55 -14.41
C LEU A 18 -1.22 -22.56 -15.46
N ALA A 19 -1.26 -23.50 -16.41
CA ALA A 19 -0.28 -23.54 -17.50
C ALA A 19 -0.37 -22.30 -18.41
N LYS A 20 -1.58 -21.82 -18.71
CA LYS A 20 -1.78 -20.60 -19.50
C LYS A 20 -1.29 -19.36 -18.75
N THR A 21 -1.62 -19.22 -17.47
CA THR A 21 -1.15 -18.11 -16.63
C THR A 21 0.38 -18.12 -16.47
N CYS A 22 0.99 -19.30 -16.30
CA CYS A 22 2.44 -19.46 -16.23
C CYS A 22 3.12 -19.09 -17.57
N SER A 23 2.52 -19.43 -18.71
CA SER A 23 3.03 -19.06 -20.04
C SER A 23 2.90 -17.56 -20.36
N VAL A 24 1.90 -16.88 -19.80
CA VAL A 24 1.72 -15.44 -19.92
C VAL A 24 2.73 -14.73 -19.01
N TRP A 25 2.89 -15.20 -17.78
CA TRP A 25 3.86 -14.68 -16.83
C TRP A 25 5.31 -14.88 -17.32
N ALA A 26 5.64 -16.02 -17.92
CA ALA A 26 6.96 -16.26 -18.52
C ALA A 26 7.25 -15.34 -19.72
N ARG A 27 6.23 -15.02 -20.54
CA ARG A 27 6.36 -14.07 -21.67
C ARG A 27 6.52 -12.64 -21.19
N ASP A 28 5.84 -12.24 -20.13
CA ASP A 28 6.05 -10.94 -19.49
C ASP A 28 7.43 -10.85 -18.83
N LEU A 29 7.90 -11.91 -18.17
CA LEU A 29 9.25 -11.97 -17.59
C LEU A 29 10.36 -11.81 -18.67
N ALA A 30 10.15 -12.39 -19.86
CA ALA A 30 11.06 -12.24 -20.99
C ALA A 30 11.04 -10.82 -21.57
N ARG A 31 9.85 -10.19 -21.62
CA ARG A 31 9.67 -8.81 -22.08
C ARG A 31 10.29 -7.80 -21.10
N GLU A 32 10.19 -8.06 -19.79
CA GLU A 32 10.85 -7.29 -18.74
C GLU A 32 12.38 -7.39 -18.77
N ARG A 33 12.94 -8.57 -19.11
CA ARG A 33 14.41 -8.73 -19.27
C ARG A 33 14.98 -7.91 -20.43
N LEU A 34 14.25 -7.79 -21.54
CA LEU A 34 14.68 -6.98 -22.69
C LEU A 34 14.63 -5.47 -22.38
N VAL A 35 13.57 -5.02 -21.69
CA VAL A 35 13.46 -3.63 -21.21
C VAL A 35 14.52 -3.32 -20.13
N ALA A 36 14.87 -4.31 -19.30
CA ALA A 36 15.94 -4.17 -18.31
C ALA A 36 17.33 -3.99 -18.96
N ASP A 37 17.64 -4.67 -20.06
CA ASP A 37 18.93 -4.55 -20.76
C ASP A 37 19.11 -3.18 -21.44
N GLU A 38 18.04 -2.65 -22.07
CA GLU A 38 18.05 -1.31 -22.66
C GLU A 38 18.16 -0.21 -21.59
N SER A 39 17.55 -0.44 -20.42
CA SER A 39 17.70 0.44 -19.25
C SER A 39 19.11 0.33 -18.61
N SER A 40 19.77 -0.83 -18.72
CA SER A 40 21.12 -1.10 -18.21
C SER A 40 22.19 -0.36 -19.03
N GLN A 41 22.10 -0.39 -20.36
CA GLN A 41 22.97 0.38 -21.27
C GLN A 41 22.85 1.89 -21.05
N ARG A 42 21.64 2.40 -20.82
CA ARG A 42 21.41 3.82 -20.50
C ARG A 42 21.89 4.20 -19.08
N SER A 43 22.12 3.21 -18.22
CA SER A 43 22.61 3.36 -16.85
C SER A 43 24.14 3.35 -16.75
N THR A 44 24.87 2.59 -17.57
CA THR A 44 26.35 2.55 -17.58
C THR A 44 26.98 3.90 -17.96
N MET A 45 26.36 4.64 -18.89
CA MET A 45 26.80 5.99 -19.27
C MET A 45 26.52 7.04 -18.18
N LYS A 46 25.46 6.85 -17.38
CA LYS A 46 25.17 7.66 -16.17
C LYS A 46 26.07 7.27 -14.99
N LEU A 47 26.48 6.01 -14.89
CA LEU A 47 27.38 5.48 -13.85
C LEU A 47 28.78 6.11 -13.89
N SER A 48 29.33 6.47 -15.06
CA SER A 48 30.62 7.17 -15.15
C SER A 48 30.55 8.60 -14.59
N ARG A 49 29.42 9.30 -14.83
CA ARG A 49 29.13 10.63 -14.25
C ARG A 49 28.76 10.54 -12.77
N ALA A 50 28.13 9.45 -12.33
CA ALA A 50 27.79 9.18 -10.95
C ALA A 50 29.02 8.83 -10.10
N ARG A 51 29.98 8.03 -10.61
CA ARG A 51 31.25 7.75 -9.92
C ARG A 51 32.02 9.03 -9.55
N LYS A 52 32.02 10.05 -10.43
CA LYS A 52 32.62 11.36 -10.13
C LYS A 52 31.89 12.14 -9.03
N ARG A 53 30.60 11.89 -8.79
CA ARG A 53 29.82 12.50 -7.69
C ARG A 53 29.94 11.70 -6.39
N VAL A 54 30.04 10.38 -6.47
CA VAL A 54 30.22 9.48 -5.31
C VAL A 54 31.58 9.69 -4.62
N ALA A 55 32.65 9.98 -5.37
CA ALA A 55 33.94 10.34 -4.77
C ALA A 55 33.87 11.60 -3.88
N ARG A 56 32.87 12.47 -4.07
CA ARG A 56 32.64 13.68 -3.26
C ARG A 56 31.81 13.41 -1.99
N CYS A 57 31.12 12.27 -1.90
CA CYS A 57 30.26 11.90 -0.76
C CYS A 57 30.97 11.03 0.31
N ARG A 58 32.23 10.64 0.11
CA ARG A 58 32.97 9.75 1.03
C ARG A 58 33.31 10.37 2.40
N ASN A 59 32.95 11.63 2.66
CA ASN A 59 33.27 12.35 3.91
C ASN A 59 32.06 12.60 4.84
N GLY A 60 30.95 11.87 4.71
CA GLY A 60 29.82 12.02 5.63
C GLY A 60 29.17 10.67 5.95
N HIS A 61 29.17 10.33 7.23
CA HIS A 61 28.60 9.12 7.83
C HIS A 61 27.09 8.94 7.53
N HIS A 62 26.56 7.75 7.85
CA HIS A 62 25.16 7.30 7.85
C HIS A 62 24.75 6.37 6.69
N GLU A 63 24.88 5.07 6.94
CA GLU A 63 24.68 3.93 6.02
C GLU A 63 23.21 3.57 5.71
N ALA A 64 22.24 4.41 6.05
CA ALA A 64 20.83 4.20 5.64
C ALA A 64 20.50 4.76 4.24
N ALA A 65 21.40 5.54 3.64
CA ALA A 65 21.17 6.26 2.38
C ALA A 65 21.30 5.40 1.11
N CYS A 66 21.60 4.10 1.24
CA CYS A 66 21.97 3.27 0.08
C CYS A 66 20.78 2.77 -0.76
N PHE A 67 19.55 2.74 -0.23
CA PHE A 67 18.44 2.09 -0.95
C PHE A 67 17.49 3.05 -1.69
N LEU A 68 17.53 4.35 -1.40
CA LEU A 68 16.77 5.37 -2.11
C LEU A 68 17.64 6.61 -2.23
N HIS A 69 18.04 6.97 -3.45
CA HIS A 69 18.94 8.10 -3.76
C HIS A 69 18.31 9.48 -3.51
N GLU A 70 17.38 9.58 -2.56
CA GLU A 70 16.64 10.77 -2.19
C GLU A 70 17.18 11.25 -0.84
N ARG A 71 17.62 12.52 -0.77
CA ARG A 71 18.06 13.11 0.51
C ARG A 71 16.87 13.10 1.46
N ILE A 72 16.93 12.28 2.51
CA ILE A 72 15.94 12.28 3.57
C ILE A 72 15.98 13.66 4.21
N ASP A 73 14.92 14.44 4.02
CA ASP A 73 14.79 15.75 4.64
C ASP A 73 14.66 15.53 6.15
N PRO A 74 15.60 16.02 6.98
CA PRO A 74 15.61 15.77 8.42
C PRO A 74 14.31 16.24 9.10
N VAL A 75 13.67 17.26 8.55
CA VAL A 75 12.39 17.75 9.06
C VAL A 75 11.24 16.78 8.75
N SER A 76 11.29 16.07 7.61
CA SER A 76 10.32 15.02 7.30
C SER A 76 10.50 13.78 8.20
N LEU A 77 11.73 13.51 8.62
CA LEU A 77 12.02 12.46 9.59
C LEU A 77 11.51 12.84 10.99
N LEU A 78 11.75 14.08 11.43
CA LEU A 78 11.29 14.56 12.73
C LEU A 78 9.75 14.56 12.82
N SER A 79 9.07 15.02 11.76
CA SER A 79 7.61 14.99 11.70
C SER A 79 7.04 13.58 11.63
N ALA A 80 7.75 12.62 11.00
CA ALA A 80 7.37 11.21 11.01
C ALA A 80 7.49 10.59 12.40
N ILE A 81 8.57 10.86 13.14
CA ILE A 81 8.75 10.40 14.54
C ILE A 81 7.66 11.01 15.44
N PHE A 82 7.36 12.29 15.26
CA PHE A 82 6.32 12.98 16.00
C PHE A 82 4.91 12.42 15.70
N ALA A 83 4.60 12.18 14.42
CA ALA A 83 3.34 11.57 14.00
C ALA A 83 3.21 10.11 14.49
N PHE A 84 4.31 9.35 14.48
CA PHE A 84 4.35 7.99 15.03
C PHE A 84 4.09 7.98 16.53
N SER A 85 4.66 8.94 17.28
CA SER A 85 4.38 9.10 18.71
C SER A 85 2.89 9.41 18.96
N GLY A 86 2.31 10.29 18.14
CA GLY A 86 0.87 10.55 18.15
C GLY A 86 0.04 9.29 17.86
N LEU A 87 0.46 8.47 16.90
CA LEU A 87 -0.19 7.19 16.59
C LEU A 87 -0.18 6.23 17.79
N VAL A 88 0.93 6.14 18.54
CA VAL A 88 1.02 5.30 19.74
C VAL A 88 0.01 5.73 20.81
N PHE A 89 -0.21 7.04 20.98
CA PHE A 89 -1.25 7.55 21.88
C PHE A 89 -2.67 7.26 21.40
N VAL A 90 -2.91 7.27 20.08
CA VAL A 90 -4.22 6.93 19.50
C VAL A 90 -4.51 5.43 19.65
N VAL A 91 -3.56 4.58 19.25
CA VAL A 91 -3.71 3.11 19.25
C VAL A 91 -3.72 2.53 20.66
N ARG A 92 -3.16 3.25 21.64
CA ARG A 92 -3.13 2.89 23.07
C ARG A 92 -2.84 1.40 23.28
N PRO A 93 -1.66 0.92 22.90
CA PRO A 93 -1.40 -0.51 22.93
C PRO A 93 -1.42 -1.03 24.38
N SER A 94 -2.03 -2.20 24.57
CA SER A 94 -2.31 -2.79 25.89
C SER A 94 -1.07 -2.98 26.77
N PHE A 95 0.12 -3.13 26.17
CA PHE A 95 1.41 -3.23 26.88
C PHE A 95 1.83 -1.94 27.61
N LEU A 96 1.43 -0.77 27.09
CA LEU A 96 1.77 0.54 27.68
C LEU A 96 0.72 1.03 28.67
N PHE A 97 -0.52 0.55 28.55
CA PHE A 97 -1.67 1.14 29.23
C PHE A 97 -2.44 0.18 30.16
N ALA A 98 -1.85 -0.99 30.47
CA ALA A 98 -2.30 -1.93 31.50
C ALA A 98 -3.83 -2.05 31.60
N SER A 99 -4.45 -2.52 30.52
CA SER A 99 -5.87 -2.90 30.51
C SER A 99 -5.96 -4.25 29.81
N GLU A 100 -6.37 -5.26 30.56
CA GLU A 100 -6.49 -6.69 30.21
C GLU A 100 -5.53 -7.22 29.13
N SER A 101 -4.51 -7.95 29.58
CA SER A 101 -3.55 -8.64 28.72
C SER A 101 -4.21 -9.78 27.94
N THR A 102 -4.87 -9.44 26.84
CA THR A 102 -5.04 -10.36 25.72
C THR A 102 -3.67 -10.56 25.10
N VAL A 103 -2.97 -11.61 25.54
CA VAL A 103 -1.72 -12.05 24.93
C VAL A 103 -2.00 -12.37 23.47
N ALA A 104 -1.55 -11.49 22.57
CA ALA A 104 -1.65 -11.72 21.13
C ALA A 104 -0.87 -12.99 20.78
N SER A 105 -1.53 -13.95 20.13
CA SER A 105 -0.89 -15.17 19.65
C SER A 105 0.27 -14.81 18.72
N TRP A 106 1.40 -15.53 18.83
CA TRP A 106 2.58 -15.31 17.98
C TRP A 106 2.24 -15.35 16.49
N ASP A 107 1.27 -16.18 16.09
CA ASP A 107 0.76 -16.27 14.72
C ASP A 107 0.11 -14.96 14.23
N ALA A 108 -0.64 -14.27 15.10
CA ALA A 108 -1.28 -13.00 14.77
C ALA A 108 -0.24 -11.88 14.60
N VAL A 109 0.79 -11.87 15.45
CA VAL A 109 1.91 -10.92 15.34
C VAL A 109 2.70 -11.18 14.04
N GLY A 110 2.96 -12.45 13.72
CA GLY A 110 3.62 -12.85 12.47
C GLY A 110 2.84 -12.42 11.23
N ALA A 111 1.51 -12.64 11.23
CA ALA A 111 0.63 -12.21 10.14
C ALA A 111 0.61 -10.68 9.98
N ALA A 112 0.56 -9.92 11.08
CA ALA A 112 0.58 -8.46 11.06
C ALA A 112 1.89 -7.91 10.48
N LEU A 113 3.05 -8.48 10.89
CA LEU A 113 4.36 -8.09 10.36
C LEU A 113 4.49 -8.42 8.88
N LEU A 114 4.02 -9.60 8.45
CA LEU A 114 4.04 -9.99 7.04
C LEU A 114 3.15 -9.07 6.20
N GLY A 115 1.97 -8.70 6.71
CA GLY A 115 1.08 -7.72 6.08
C GLY A 115 1.73 -6.34 5.95
N ALA A 116 2.43 -5.88 7.00
CA ALA A 116 3.15 -4.60 6.99
C ALA A 116 4.29 -4.60 5.96
N LEU A 117 5.08 -5.67 5.89
CA LEU A 117 6.14 -5.83 4.87
C LEU A 117 5.57 -5.85 3.45
N GLY A 118 4.44 -6.55 3.25
CA GLY A 118 3.72 -6.56 1.98
C GLY A 118 3.25 -5.16 1.56
N GLN A 119 2.69 -4.38 2.49
CA GLN A 119 2.29 -2.99 2.22
C GLN A 119 3.49 -2.11 1.83
N VAL A 120 4.62 -2.24 2.52
CA VAL A 120 5.85 -1.53 2.17
C VAL A 120 6.31 -1.88 0.75
N PHE A 121 6.27 -3.16 0.38
CA PHE A 121 6.64 -3.61 -0.96
C PHE A 121 5.72 -3.02 -2.04
N VAL A 122 4.41 -2.97 -1.78
CA VAL A 122 3.43 -2.33 -2.69
C VAL A 122 3.75 -0.86 -2.88
N PHE A 123 4.00 -0.10 -1.80
CA PHE A 123 4.30 1.33 -1.92
C PHE A 123 5.63 1.61 -2.63
N ILE A 124 6.66 0.78 -2.39
CA ILE A 124 7.93 0.89 -3.12
C ILE A 124 7.71 0.60 -4.60
N THR A 125 6.94 -0.43 -4.94
CA THR A 125 6.63 -0.79 -6.33
C THR A 125 5.86 0.30 -7.05
N VAL A 126 4.82 0.85 -6.43
CA VAL A 126 4.03 1.97 -6.99
C VAL A 126 4.92 3.17 -7.29
N ARG A 127 5.89 3.48 -6.42
CA ARG A 127 6.86 4.55 -6.65
C ARG A 127 7.85 4.26 -7.77
N ARG A 128 8.27 3.01 -7.94
CA ARG A 128 9.13 2.62 -9.07
C ARG A 128 8.39 2.75 -10.40
N LEU A 129 7.08 2.58 -10.39
CA LEU A 129 6.19 2.68 -11.57
C LEU A 129 5.63 4.11 -11.78
N GLN A 130 6.43 5.15 -11.56
CA GLN A 130 6.03 6.54 -11.85
C GLN A 130 5.75 6.82 -13.34
N GLY A 131 6.32 6.03 -14.25
CA GLY A 131 6.14 6.18 -15.70
C GLY A 131 4.85 5.55 -16.27
N VAL A 132 4.07 4.85 -15.44
CA VAL A 132 2.86 4.14 -15.87
C VAL A 132 1.61 4.88 -15.35
N HIS A 133 0.57 4.95 -16.18
CA HIS A 133 -0.72 5.52 -15.76
C HIS A 133 -1.26 4.79 -14.52
N ALA A 134 -1.60 5.53 -13.45
CA ALA A 134 -2.08 4.93 -12.20
C ALA A 134 -3.30 4.00 -12.38
N LEU A 135 -4.15 4.26 -13.37
CA LEU A 135 -5.30 3.39 -13.67
C LEU A 135 -4.87 1.97 -14.02
N VAL A 136 -3.77 1.81 -14.75
CA VAL A 136 -3.22 0.49 -15.11
C VAL A 136 -2.73 -0.22 -13.84
N ILE A 137 -2.01 0.48 -12.97
CA ILE A 137 -1.51 -0.07 -11.70
C ILE A 137 -2.65 -0.53 -10.80
N VAL A 138 -3.68 0.31 -10.62
CA VAL A 138 -4.85 -0.01 -9.79
C VAL A 138 -5.66 -1.15 -10.40
N HIS A 139 -5.81 -1.18 -11.72
CA HIS A 139 -6.51 -2.27 -12.41
C HIS A 139 -5.83 -3.63 -12.16
N TYR A 140 -4.51 -3.74 -12.35
CA TYR A 140 -3.78 -4.98 -12.08
C TYR A 140 -3.78 -5.33 -10.58
N PHE A 141 -3.76 -4.35 -9.69
CA PHE A 141 -3.84 -4.57 -8.25
C PHE A 141 -5.20 -5.16 -7.82
N ILE A 142 -6.30 -4.65 -8.37
CA ILE A 142 -7.64 -5.16 -8.06
C ILE A 142 -7.84 -6.54 -8.69
N LEU A 143 -7.33 -6.75 -9.92
CA LEU A 143 -7.40 -8.04 -10.58
C LEU A 143 -6.63 -9.13 -9.79
N SER A 144 -5.42 -8.82 -9.32
CA SER A 144 -4.64 -9.77 -8.50
C SER A 144 -5.31 -10.01 -7.15
N SER A 145 -5.85 -8.96 -6.52
CA SER A 145 -6.61 -9.07 -5.26
C SER A 145 -7.86 -9.95 -5.43
N ALA A 146 -8.57 -9.84 -6.56
CA ALA A 146 -9.74 -10.67 -6.86
C ALA A 146 -9.36 -12.15 -7.03
N VAL A 147 -8.24 -12.46 -7.69
CA VAL A 147 -7.74 -13.84 -7.83
C VAL A 147 -7.34 -14.43 -6.47
N VAL A 148 -6.63 -13.66 -5.65
CA VAL A 148 -6.23 -14.10 -4.30
C VAL A 148 -7.45 -14.29 -3.40
N ALA A 149 -8.41 -13.36 -3.43
CA ALA A 149 -9.65 -13.48 -2.68
C ALA A 149 -10.46 -14.71 -3.10
N LEU A 150 -10.59 -14.97 -4.40
CA LEU A 150 -11.26 -16.16 -4.91
C LEU A 150 -10.54 -17.45 -4.48
N GLY A 151 -9.22 -17.49 -4.57
CA GLY A 151 -8.42 -18.61 -4.08
C GLY A 151 -8.62 -18.86 -2.58
N TRP A 152 -8.65 -17.80 -1.78
CA TRP A 152 -8.90 -17.89 -0.33
C TRP A 152 -10.29 -18.44 -0.01
N VAL A 153 -11.33 -17.96 -0.70
CA VAL A 153 -12.70 -18.45 -0.52
C VAL A 153 -12.81 -19.95 -0.85
N LEU A 154 -12.19 -20.39 -1.95
CA LEU A 154 -12.22 -21.78 -2.40
C LEU A 154 -11.44 -22.74 -1.49
N THR A 155 -10.36 -22.26 -0.85
CA THR A 155 -9.46 -23.12 -0.07
C THR A 155 -9.77 -23.13 1.43
N VAL A 156 -10.06 -21.97 2.01
CA VAL A 156 -10.15 -21.78 3.46
C VAL A 156 -11.59 -21.67 3.93
N GLN A 157 -12.36 -20.72 3.38
CA GLN A 157 -13.69 -20.41 3.90
C GLN A 157 -14.70 -21.52 3.60
N LYS A 158 -14.65 -22.14 2.41
CA LYS A 158 -15.54 -23.25 1.95
C LYS A 158 -17.05 -23.00 1.99
N THR A 159 -17.51 -21.94 2.65
CA THR A 159 -18.89 -21.47 2.69
C THR A 159 -18.97 -20.09 2.06
N PHE A 160 -19.78 -19.96 1.02
CA PHE A 160 -20.05 -18.68 0.34
C PHE A 160 -21.48 -18.24 0.66
N VAL A 161 -21.61 -17.23 1.50
CA VAL A 161 -22.91 -16.63 1.85
C VAL A 161 -23.13 -15.44 0.94
N VAL A 162 -24.16 -15.51 0.09
CA VAL A 162 -24.55 -14.41 -0.78
C VAL A 162 -25.50 -13.48 -0.01
N PRO A 163 -25.21 -12.17 0.07
CA PRO A 163 -26.12 -11.21 0.67
C PRO A 163 -27.44 -11.15 -0.11
N SER A 164 -28.56 -11.30 0.58
CA SER A 164 -29.91 -11.32 -0.02
C SER A 164 -30.62 -9.98 0.07
N GLY A 165 -30.12 -9.04 0.89
CA GLY A 165 -30.75 -7.74 1.12
C GLY A 165 -30.34 -6.67 0.10
N PHE A 166 -31.31 -5.87 -0.38
CA PHE A 166 -31.02 -4.70 -1.24
C PHE A 166 -30.11 -3.68 -0.54
N ALA A 167 -30.21 -3.53 0.78
CA ALA A 167 -29.34 -2.65 1.55
C ALA A 167 -27.87 -3.09 1.52
N GLU A 168 -27.61 -4.40 1.60
CA GLU A 168 -26.26 -4.99 1.58
C GLU A 168 -25.60 -4.80 0.22
N TRP A 169 -26.36 -5.02 -0.87
CA TRP A 169 -25.88 -4.76 -2.24
C TRP A 169 -25.50 -3.30 -2.46
N ARG A 170 -26.31 -2.36 -1.98
CA ARG A 170 -25.95 -0.92 -2.05
C ARG A 170 -24.67 -0.62 -1.27
N ALA A 171 -24.51 -1.20 -0.08
CA ALA A 171 -23.30 -1.02 0.73
C ALA A 171 -22.05 -1.59 0.03
N ILE A 172 -22.17 -2.76 -0.61
CA ILE A 172 -21.09 -3.39 -1.37
C ILE A 172 -20.69 -2.55 -2.57
N VAL A 173 -21.67 -2.11 -3.38
CA VAL A 173 -21.41 -1.27 -4.55
C VAL A 173 -20.81 0.07 -4.12
N GLY A 174 -21.35 0.69 -3.08
CA GLY A 174 -20.82 1.94 -2.52
C GLY A 174 -19.39 1.78 -2.04
N CYS A 175 -19.12 0.79 -1.19
CA CYS A 175 -17.79 0.50 -0.68
C CYS A 175 -16.79 0.20 -1.81
N GLY A 176 -17.19 -0.59 -2.81
CA GLY A 176 -16.36 -0.89 -3.98
C GLY A 176 -15.99 0.36 -4.79
N LEU A 177 -16.96 1.24 -5.05
CA LEU A 177 -16.73 2.48 -5.78
C LEU A 177 -15.81 3.44 -5.01
N PHE A 178 -16.09 3.66 -3.72
CA PHE A 178 -15.25 4.52 -2.87
C PHE A 178 -13.85 3.95 -2.67
N THR A 179 -13.70 2.64 -2.53
CA THR A 179 -12.39 1.97 -2.43
C THR A 179 -11.60 2.12 -3.73
N PHE A 180 -12.25 1.95 -4.90
CA PHE A 180 -11.60 2.16 -6.19
C PHE A 180 -11.10 3.60 -6.34
N LEU A 181 -11.95 4.59 -6.03
CA LEU A 181 -11.58 6.01 -6.08
C LEU A 181 -10.45 6.33 -5.08
N GLY A 182 -10.55 5.84 -3.84
CA GLY A 182 -9.51 6.00 -2.82
C GLY A 182 -8.17 5.43 -3.28
N GLN A 183 -8.19 4.21 -3.82
CA GLN A 183 -6.99 3.55 -4.34
C GLN A 183 -6.39 4.32 -5.53
N MET A 184 -7.22 4.85 -6.44
CA MET A 184 -6.78 5.70 -7.55
C MET A 184 -6.05 6.96 -7.06
N PHE A 185 -6.61 7.67 -6.09
CA PHE A 185 -5.97 8.85 -5.52
C PHE A 185 -4.72 8.51 -4.73
N LEU A 186 -4.73 7.40 -3.98
CA LEU A 186 -3.58 6.91 -3.24
C LEU A 186 -2.40 6.61 -4.18
N THR A 187 -2.63 5.80 -5.22
CA THR A 187 -1.61 5.45 -6.21
C THR A 187 -1.04 6.70 -6.89
N ARG A 188 -1.90 7.63 -7.32
CA ARG A 188 -1.45 8.91 -7.90
C ARG A 188 -0.64 9.73 -6.89
N GLY A 189 -1.06 9.79 -5.64
CA GLY A 189 -0.35 10.48 -4.57
C GLY A 189 1.06 9.94 -4.35
N PHE A 190 1.22 8.61 -4.32
CA PHE A 190 2.54 7.98 -4.20
C PHE A 190 3.45 8.18 -5.41
N GLN A 191 2.87 8.29 -6.62
CA GLN A 191 3.65 8.58 -7.82
C GLN A 191 4.12 10.04 -7.85
N LEU A 192 3.31 10.99 -7.40
CA LEU A 192 3.62 12.43 -7.49
C LEU A 192 4.50 12.94 -6.34
N GLU A 193 4.40 12.34 -5.16
CA GLU A 193 4.99 12.88 -3.94
C GLU A 193 6.25 12.14 -3.49
N LYS A 194 7.17 12.88 -2.87
CA LYS A 194 8.40 12.34 -2.27
C LYS A 194 8.12 11.33 -1.17
N ALA A 195 9.11 10.47 -0.94
CA ALA A 195 8.92 9.32 -0.06
C ALA A 195 8.51 9.67 1.37
N GLY A 196 9.18 10.67 1.96
CA GLY A 196 8.95 11.09 3.33
C GLY A 196 7.59 11.74 3.57
N ILE A 197 7.14 12.59 2.63
CA ILE A 197 5.86 13.32 2.77
C ILE A 197 4.68 12.34 2.71
N ALA A 198 4.70 11.39 1.77
CA ALA A 198 3.60 10.44 1.64
C ALA A 198 3.51 9.47 2.84
N SER A 199 4.62 9.15 3.51
CA SER A 199 4.58 8.36 4.74
C SER A 199 3.88 9.10 5.88
N VAL A 200 4.10 10.41 6.04
CA VAL A 200 3.44 11.17 7.10
C VAL A 200 1.96 11.38 6.81
N MET A 201 1.60 11.62 5.54
CA MET A 201 0.20 11.73 5.13
C MET A 201 -0.59 10.45 5.45
N ARG A 202 0.06 9.28 5.44
CA ARG A 202 -0.59 8.01 5.79
C ARG A 202 -1.02 7.93 7.26
N TYR A 203 -0.32 8.59 8.18
CA TYR A 203 -0.75 8.63 9.58
C TYR A 203 -2.02 9.45 9.77
N PHE A 204 -2.30 10.40 8.87
CA PHE A 204 -3.50 11.23 8.92
C PHE A 204 -4.78 10.42 8.65
N ASP A 205 -4.69 9.33 7.88
CA ASP A 205 -5.81 8.41 7.65
C ASP A 205 -6.36 7.86 8.98
N VAL A 206 -5.48 7.57 9.95
CA VAL A 206 -5.88 7.08 11.28
C VAL A 206 -6.71 8.12 12.03
N VAL A 207 -6.39 9.41 11.87
CA VAL A 207 -7.16 10.51 12.48
C VAL A 207 -8.56 10.58 11.88
N PHE A 208 -8.69 10.42 10.55
CA PHE A 208 -10.00 10.40 9.92
C PHE A 208 -10.85 9.22 10.38
N VAL A 209 -10.26 8.02 10.47
CA VAL A 209 -10.93 6.85 11.02
C VAL A 209 -11.42 7.13 12.42
N PHE A 210 -10.56 7.68 13.29
CA PHE A 210 -10.90 8.02 14.67
C PHE A 210 -12.04 9.07 14.78
N ILE A 211 -12.06 10.09 13.93
CA ILE A 211 -13.14 11.09 13.90
C ILE A 211 -14.46 10.43 13.51
N TRP A 212 -14.45 9.57 12.50
CA TRP A 212 -15.64 8.83 12.05
C TRP A 212 -16.14 7.86 13.12
N ASP A 213 -15.22 7.18 13.79
CA ASP A 213 -15.49 6.27 14.90
C ASP A 213 -16.23 7.01 16.02
N SER A 214 -15.71 8.17 16.44
CA SER A 214 -16.36 9.04 17.41
C SER A 214 -17.74 9.51 16.99
N ALA A 215 -17.89 9.93 15.74
CA ALA A 215 -19.09 10.57 15.25
C ALA A 215 -20.24 9.57 15.08
N LEU A 216 -19.92 8.35 14.62
CA LEU A 216 -20.91 7.31 14.37
C LEU A 216 -21.19 6.42 15.58
N LEU A 217 -20.17 5.95 16.28
CA LEU A 217 -20.33 5.01 17.40
C LEU A 217 -20.62 5.73 18.72
N LYS A 218 -20.46 7.06 18.78
CA LYS A 218 -20.69 7.90 19.98
C LYS A 218 -19.99 7.36 21.24
N GLU A 219 -18.90 6.63 21.08
CA GLU A 219 -18.13 6.12 22.20
C GLU A 219 -17.41 7.25 22.93
N ARG A 220 -17.18 7.04 24.24
CA ARG A 220 -16.46 7.98 25.10
C ARG A 220 -14.98 7.99 24.69
N ILE A 221 -14.58 8.98 23.90
CA ILE A 221 -13.17 9.22 23.61
C ILE A 221 -12.40 9.55 24.89
N ASN A 222 -11.26 8.89 25.05
CA ASN A 222 -10.27 9.24 26.07
C ASN A 222 -9.46 10.48 25.64
N HIS A 223 -9.18 11.38 26.57
CA HIS A 223 -8.42 12.61 26.35
C HIS A 223 -7.03 12.35 25.71
N TRP A 224 -6.41 11.21 26.01
CA TRP A 224 -5.12 10.81 25.43
C TRP A 224 -5.16 10.61 23.90
N SER A 225 -6.23 10.04 23.37
CA SER A 225 -6.39 9.84 21.92
C SER A 225 -6.60 11.17 21.20
N ILE A 226 -7.21 12.17 21.85
CA ILE A 226 -7.36 13.53 21.32
C ILE A 226 -5.97 14.19 21.19
N VAL A 227 -5.12 14.06 22.21
CA VAL A 227 -3.74 14.57 22.16
C VAL A 227 -2.96 13.90 21.03
N GLY A 228 -3.06 12.58 20.89
CA GLY A 228 -2.43 11.84 19.79
C GLY A 228 -2.90 12.29 18.41
N ALA A 229 -4.21 12.49 18.23
CA ALA A 229 -4.78 13.02 16.99
C ALA A 229 -4.26 14.43 16.68
N ALA A 230 -4.22 15.32 17.68
CA ALA A 230 -3.68 16.67 17.52
C ALA A 230 -2.19 16.66 17.11
N MET A 231 -1.39 15.74 17.66
CA MET A 231 0.01 15.55 17.26
C MET A 231 0.13 15.17 15.78
N ILE A 232 -0.65 14.20 15.31
CA ILE A 232 -0.63 13.77 13.91
C ILE A 232 -1.05 14.92 12.97
N VAL A 233 -2.12 15.64 13.33
CA VAL A 233 -2.62 16.79 12.54
C VAL A 233 -1.55 17.88 12.45
N SER A 234 -0.92 18.24 13.57
CA SER A 234 0.13 19.27 13.58
C SER A 234 1.34 18.87 12.72
N SER A 235 1.76 17.60 12.75
CA SER A 235 2.80 17.06 11.86
C SER A 235 2.42 17.20 10.38
N ALA A 236 1.17 16.86 10.02
CA ALA A 236 0.70 16.97 8.64
C ALA A 236 0.67 18.44 8.17
N VAL A 237 0.21 19.37 9.03
CA VAL A 237 0.19 20.81 8.76
C VAL A 237 1.61 21.35 8.53
N VAL A 238 2.57 21.00 9.39
CA VAL A 238 3.97 21.42 9.24
C VAL A 238 4.54 21.01 7.88
N ILE A 239 4.28 19.79 7.44
CA ILE A 239 4.74 19.30 6.13
C ILE A 239 4.03 20.02 4.98
N ALA A 240 2.71 20.21 5.09
CA ALA A 240 1.93 20.92 4.08
C ALA A 240 2.41 22.38 3.90
N VAL A 241 2.61 23.11 5.00
CA VAL A 241 3.10 24.49 4.99
C VAL A 241 4.51 24.58 4.42
N ARG A 242 5.42 23.68 4.81
CA ARG A 242 6.77 23.64 4.24
C ARG A 242 6.77 23.39 2.74
N LYS A 243 5.91 22.48 2.27
CA LYS A 243 5.74 22.22 0.85
C LYS A 243 5.23 23.45 0.09
N MET A 244 4.28 24.19 0.66
CA MET A 244 3.81 25.45 0.06
C MET A 244 4.94 26.48 -0.02
N LYS A 245 5.73 26.65 1.05
CA LYS A 245 6.86 27.57 1.08
C LYS A 245 7.99 27.21 0.10
N GLN A 246 8.14 25.94 -0.27
CA GLN A 246 9.11 25.49 -1.27
C GLN A 246 8.62 25.65 -2.72
N ARG A 247 7.32 25.88 -2.93
CA ARG A 247 6.73 26.10 -4.26
C ARG A 247 6.63 27.57 -4.66
N VAL A 248 6.79 28.48 -3.70
CA VAL A 248 6.86 29.94 -3.88
C VAL A 248 8.33 30.34 -4.00
#